data_AF-A0A1V5A6N7-F1
#
_entry.id   AF-A0A1V5A6N7-F1
#
_cell.length_a   1.000
_cell.length_b   1.000
_cell.length_c   1.000
_cell.angle_alpha   90.00
_cell.angle_beta   90.00
_cell.angle_gamma   90.00
#
_symmetry.space_group_name_H-M   'P 1'
#
loop_
_entity.id
_entity.type
_entity.pdbx_description
1 polymer ?
#
loop_
_entity_poly.entity_id
_entity_poly.type
_entity_poly.pdbx_seq_one_letter_code
_entity_poly.pdbx_strand_id
1 'polypeptide(L)'
;MEIRKVQITGGSSFVITLPKEWAEKQNVKKNDPLGLVTQPDGTLLVTRDLSESPAQRAKTFDVTSIKDPTFLFRLLIGSYIAGYTSIAITSKQRIPASIRMVVREFTQMTIGPEVVEETDTSVLLKDLLNPAEMPFENTIKRMYVIVKNMYMDALAVLESGNGTLAHDVVARDNDVDRLHWLLARQTNIILKNASLARKMGVAPSVVVNTYIISRIIERIGDHAVRYVEQAMKVPGGGLDPETMETIRTASAHSLSIFDRSIVSFFKADIRESHTNIEQVEHLERLCQEITSRSMEHPPEVAVPLRYIAESIRRAGEYAGDISENVINMLVEDRI
;
A
#
# COMPACT_ATOMS: atom_id res chain seq x y z
N MET A 1 -19.18 -2.11 -31.80
CA MET A 1 -18.10 -3.00 -32.28
C MET A 1 -18.11 -2.95 -33.80
N GLU A 2 -17.04 -2.44 -34.42
CA GLU A 2 -16.91 -2.44 -35.89
C GLU A 2 -16.09 -3.66 -36.31
N ILE A 3 -16.61 -4.46 -37.26
CA ILE A 3 -15.96 -5.70 -37.71
C ILE A 3 -15.23 -5.41 -39.03
N ARG A 4 -13.93 -5.71 -39.06
CA ARG A 4 -13.09 -5.58 -40.25
C ARG A 4 -12.63 -6.96 -40.71
N LYS A 5 -12.60 -7.18 -42.02
CA LYS A 5 -12.06 -8.41 -42.61
C LYS A 5 -10.54 -8.28 -42.75
N VAL A 6 -9.84 -9.36 -42.42
CA VAL A 6 -8.41 -9.48 -42.70
C VAL A 6 -8.21 -9.70 -44.21
N GLN A 7 -7.21 -9.02 -44.77
CA GLN A 7 -6.76 -9.16 -46.14
C GLN A 7 -5.35 -9.75 -46.16
N ILE A 8 -4.96 -10.42 -47.24
CA ILE A 8 -3.60 -10.93 -47.42
C ILE A 8 -2.93 -10.11 -48.50
N THR A 9 -1.72 -9.63 -48.23
CA THR A 9 -0.89 -8.87 -49.20
C THR A 9 0.50 -9.48 -49.25
N GLY A 10 1.08 -9.58 -50.45
CA GLY A 10 2.44 -10.13 -50.64
C GLY A 10 2.58 -11.62 -50.31
N GLY A 11 1.49 -12.38 -50.26
CA GLY A 11 1.49 -13.84 -50.07
C GLY A 11 1.68 -14.34 -48.64
N SER A 12 2.17 -13.51 -47.71
CA SER A 12 2.48 -13.92 -46.33
C SER A 12 2.08 -12.91 -45.25
N SER A 13 1.71 -11.68 -45.62
CA SER A 13 1.38 -10.63 -44.65
C SER A 13 -0.12 -10.41 -44.54
N PHE A 14 -0.62 -10.37 -43.31
CA PHE A 14 -2.02 -10.05 -43.01
C PHE A 14 -2.17 -8.54 -42.81
N VAL A 15 -3.24 -7.97 -43.38
CA VAL A 15 -3.57 -6.54 -43.30
C VAL A 15 -4.99 -6.40 -42.77
N ILE A 16 -5.20 -5.48 -41.83
CA ILE A 16 -6.52 -5.08 -41.35
C ILE A 16 -6.65 -3.56 -41.48
N THR A 17 -7.83 -3.08 -41.89
CA THR A 17 -8.10 -1.65 -42.00
C THR A 17 -8.42 -1.06 -40.63
N LEU A 18 -7.80 0.07 -40.28
CA LEU A 18 -8.09 0.79 -39.04
C LEU A 18 -9.46 1.48 -39.11
N PRO A 19 -10.20 1.57 -37.99
CA PRO A 19 -11.43 2.39 -37.93
C PRO A 19 -11.11 3.85 -38.26
N LYS A 20 -11.84 4.42 -39.23
CA LYS A 20 -11.59 5.77 -39.74
C LYS A 20 -11.66 6.83 -38.64
N GLU A 21 -12.72 6.80 -37.83
CA GLU A 21 -12.93 7.76 -36.73
C GLU A 21 -11.81 7.71 -35.68
N TRP A 22 -11.32 6.50 -35.36
CA TRP A 22 -10.19 6.33 -34.44
C TRP A 22 -8.91 6.89 -35.05
N ALA A 23 -8.62 6.57 -36.31
CA ALA A 23 -7.43 7.05 -37.01
C ALA A 23 -7.42 8.58 -37.09
N GLU A 24 -8.55 9.22 -37.39
CA GLU A 24 -8.70 10.68 -37.43
C GLU A 24 -8.53 11.29 -36.03
N LYS A 25 -9.16 10.72 -34.99
CA LYS A 25 -9.02 11.19 -33.60
C LYS A 25 -7.58 11.11 -33.09
N GLN A 26 -6.86 10.07 -33.52
CA GLN A 26 -5.44 9.89 -33.20
C GLN A 26 -4.51 10.58 -34.21
N ASN A 27 -5.05 11.33 -35.20
CA ASN A 27 -4.33 12.04 -36.25
C ASN A 27 -3.35 11.16 -37.07
N VAL A 28 -3.72 9.89 -37.31
CA VAL A 28 -2.92 8.90 -38.04
C VAL A 28 -2.91 9.22 -39.53
N LYS A 29 -1.71 9.38 -40.09
CA LYS A 29 -1.49 9.69 -41.49
C LYS A 29 -0.87 8.50 -42.22
N LYS A 30 -0.90 8.57 -43.54
CA LYS A 30 -0.23 7.58 -44.40
C LYS A 30 1.25 7.48 -44.01
N ASN A 31 1.72 6.24 -43.87
CA ASN A 31 3.09 5.88 -43.48
C ASN A 31 3.48 6.23 -42.03
N ASP A 32 2.54 6.67 -41.19
CA ASP A 32 2.82 6.80 -39.77
C ASP A 32 3.05 5.41 -39.15
N PRO A 33 4.14 5.20 -38.40
CA PRO A 33 4.34 3.97 -37.66
C PRO A 33 3.32 3.87 -36.51
N LEU A 34 2.81 2.66 -36.29
CA LEU A 34 1.97 2.29 -35.15
C LEU A 34 2.59 1.09 -34.44
N GLY A 35 2.57 1.11 -33.12
CA GLY A 35 2.94 -0.02 -32.29
C GLY A 35 1.82 -1.06 -32.28
N LEU A 36 2.19 -2.33 -32.47
CA LEU A 36 1.30 -3.48 -32.32
C LEU A 36 1.78 -4.32 -31.15
N VAL A 37 0.91 -4.52 -30.17
CA VAL A 37 1.28 -5.13 -28.90
C VAL A 37 0.31 -6.26 -28.58
N THR A 38 0.77 -7.50 -28.70
CA THR A 38 -0.01 -8.70 -28.32
C THR A 38 -0.25 -8.71 -26.83
N GLN A 39 -1.50 -8.90 -26.40
CA GLN A 39 -1.88 -9.00 -24.99
C GLN A 39 -1.94 -10.48 -24.56
N PRO A 40 -1.84 -10.78 -23.24
CA PRO A 40 -1.93 -12.15 -22.74
C PRO A 40 -3.25 -12.87 -23.07
N ASP A 41 -4.35 -12.13 -23.21
CA ASP A 41 -5.67 -12.64 -23.60
C ASP A 41 -5.81 -12.92 -25.12
N GLY A 42 -4.71 -12.78 -25.87
CA GLY A 42 -4.69 -12.96 -27.33
C GLY A 42 -5.16 -11.74 -28.13
N THR A 43 -5.59 -10.65 -27.47
CA THR A 43 -5.94 -9.41 -28.17
C THR A 43 -4.71 -8.67 -28.70
N LEU A 44 -4.91 -7.78 -29.67
CA LEU A 44 -3.85 -6.95 -30.25
C LEU A 44 -4.14 -5.47 -29.96
N LEU A 45 -3.29 -4.82 -29.16
CA LEU A 45 -3.37 -3.39 -28.88
C LEU A 45 -2.62 -2.63 -29.99
N VAL A 46 -3.30 -1.64 -30.58
CA VAL A 46 -2.72 -0.70 -31.54
C VAL A 46 -2.50 0.63 -30.85
N THR A 47 -1.27 1.14 -30.87
CA THR A 47 -0.90 2.40 -30.19
C THR A 47 -0.05 3.32 -31.07
N ARG A 48 -0.20 4.63 -30.86
CA ARG A 48 0.70 5.66 -31.42
C ARG A 48 1.92 5.90 -30.55
N ASP A 49 1.84 5.51 -29.28
CA ASP A 49 2.93 5.68 -28.34
C ASP A 49 3.99 4.63 -28.64
N LEU A 50 5.00 5.06 -29.39
CA LEU A 50 6.20 4.27 -29.69
C LEU A 50 7.27 4.47 -28.61
N SER A 51 7.02 5.35 -27.63
CA SER A 51 7.93 5.55 -26.52
C SER A 51 7.67 4.51 -25.43
N GLU A 52 8.73 3.84 -24.97
CA GLU A 52 8.63 2.95 -23.81
C GLU A 52 8.66 3.72 -22.48
N SER A 53 8.66 5.06 -22.53
CA SER A 53 8.84 5.92 -21.36
C SER A 53 7.48 6.32 -20.79
N PRO A 54 7.25 6.19 -19.48
CA PRO A 54 6.03 6.69 -18.87
C PRO A 54 5.83 8.17 -19.22
N ALA A 55 4.63 8.55 -19.66
CA ALA A 55 4.31 9.95 -19.91
C ALA A 55 4.66 10.80 -18.67
N GLN A 56 5.49 11.82 -18.83
CA GLN A 56 5.78 12.76 -17.76
C GLN A 56 4.50 13.53 -17.42
N ARG A 57 3.94 13.27 -16.24
CA ARG A 57 2.69 13.88 -15.79
C ARG A 57 2.99 14.98 -14.79
N ALA A 58 2.61 16.20 -15.13
CA ALA A 58 2.76 17.36 -14.28
C ALA A 58 1.43 17.76 -13.63
N LYS A 59 1.49 18.22 -12.37
CA LYS A 59 0.38 18.83 -11.65
C LYS A 59 0.82 20.13 -11.03
N THR A 60 -0.01 21.16 -11.09
CA THR A 60 0.26 22.46 -10.45
C THR A 60 -0.83 22.78 -9.43
N PHE A 61 -0.43 23.27 -8.26
CA PHE A 61 -1.29 23.76 -7.20
C PHE A 61 -1.01 25.24 -6.94
N ASP A 62 -2.02 26.10 -7.15
CA ASP A 62 -1.97 27.49 -6.69
C ASP A 62 -2.39 27.54 -5.22
N VAL A 63 -1.42 27.76 -4.32
CA VAL A 63 -1.66 27.80 -2.87
C VAL A 63 -2.07 29.18 -2.37
N THR A 64 -2.27 30.16 -3.26
CA THR A 64 -2.81 31.47 -2.88
C THR A 64 -4.19 31.35 -2.22
N SER A 65 -4.99 30.35 -2.63
CA SER A 65 -6.32 30.08 -2.08
C SER A 65 -6.36 28.90 -1.09
N ILE A 66 -5.26 28.16 -0.92
CA ILE A 66 -5.21 26.98 -0.04
C ILE A 66 -4.69 27.42 1.33
N LYS A 67 -5.61 27.58 2.29
CA LYS A 67 -5.27 28.03 3.65
C LYS A 67 -5.03 26.88 4.63
N ASP A 68 -5.57 25.70 4.35
CA ASP A 68 -5.47 24.51 5.20
C ASP A 68 -4.23 23.67 4.79
N PRO A 69 -3.18 23.61 5.64
CA PRO A 69 -1.98 22.81 5.38
C PRO A 69 -2.29 21.31 5.24
N THR A 70 -3.24 20.78 6.03
CA THR A 70 -3.63 19.37 5.97
C THR A 70 -4.34 19.04 4.66
N PHE A 71 -5.17 19.95 4.16
CA PHE A 71 -5.76 19.80 2.82
C PHE A 71 -4.70 19.77 1.73
N LEU A 72 -3.69 20.65 1.79
CA LEU A 72 -2.57 20.61 0.84
C LEU A 72 -1.82 19.28 0.92
N PHE A 73 -1.48 18.80 2.12
CA PHE A 73 -0.80 17.52 2.29
C PHE A 73 -1.56 16.38 1.60
N ARG A 74 -2.89 16.30 1.79
CA ARG A 74 -3.76 15.31 1.12
C ARG A 74 -3.76 15.46 -0.41
N LEU A 75 -3.70 16.69 -0.94
CA LEU A 75 -3.58 16.92 -2.38
C LEU A 75 -2.24 16.44 -2.94
N LEU A 76 -1.15 16.61 -2.19
CA LEU A 76 0.18 16.13 -2.56
C LEU A 76 0.22 14.59 -2.55
N ILE A 77 -0.28 13.95 -1.50
CA ILE A 77 -0.40 12.48 -1.43
C ILE A 77 -1.30 11.95 -2.56
N GLY A 78 -2.44 12.58 -2.82
CA GLY A 78 -3.31 12.21 -3.93
C GLY A 78 -2.63 12.33 -5.30
N SER A 79 -1.79 13.35 -5.48
CA SER A 79 -1.00 13.52 -6.71
C SER A 79 0.12 12.48 -6.82
N TYR A 80 0.75 12.15 -5.69
CA TYR A 80 1.73 11.08 -5.60
C TYR A 80 1.11 9.73 -5.99
N ILE A 81 0.02 9.33 -5.34
CA ILE A 81 -0.67 8.07 -5.65
C ILE A 81 -1.19 8.07 -7.09
N ALA A 82 -1.65 9.21 -7.61
CA ALA A 82 -2.13 9.31 -8.99
C ALA A 82 -1.01 9.12 -10.05
N GLY A 83 0.26 9.11 -9.66
CA GLY A 83 1.41 8.88 -10.53
C GLY A 83 1.93 10.13 -11.25
N TYR A 84 1.74 11.33 -10.68
CA TYR A 84 2.39 12.53 -11.22
C TYR A 84 3.89 12.49 -10.92
N THR A 85 4.71 12.76 -11.94
CA THR A 85 6.18 12.76 -11.86
C THR A 85 6.76 14.16 -11.63
N SER A 86 5.93 15.20 -11.77
CA SER A 86 6.28 16.58 -11.47
C SER A 86 5.10 17.25 -10.76
N ILE A 87 5.35 17.87 -9.61
CA ILE A 87 4.34 18.60 -8.83
C ILE A 87 4.89 20.00 -8.55
N ALA A 88 4.24 21.00 -9.13
CA ALA A 88 4.56 22.41 -8.89
C ALA A 88 3.58 23.01 -7.89
N ILE A 89 4.09 23.76 -6.93
CA ILE A 89 3.34 24.52 -5.95
C ILE A 89 3.67 25.99 -6.21
N THR A 90 2.67 26.80 -6.51
CA THR A 90 2.84 28.21 -6.89
C THR A 90 1.98 29.11 -6.03
N SER A 91 2.43 30.36 -5.84
CA SER A 91 1.66 31.38 -5.15
C SER A 91 1.87 32.74 -5.79
N LYS A 92 0.85 33.61 -5.75
CA LYS A 92 0.97 35.02 -6.16
C LYS A 92 1.77 35.86 -5.18
N GLN A 93 1.96 35.36 -3.96
CA GLN A 93 2.70 36.01 -2.88
C GLN A 93 3.76 35.06 -2.35
N ARG A 94 4.56 35.53 -1.38
CA ARG A 94 5.55 34.67 -0.71
C ARG A 94 4.87 33.46 -0.08
N ILE A 95 5.36 32.26 -0.38
CA ILE A 95 4.84 31.01 0.18
C ILE A 95 5.01 31.04 1.71
N PRO A 96 3.93 30.80 2.49
CA PRO A 96 4.00 30.74 3.94
C PRO A 96 4.89 29.60 4.46
N ALA A 97 5.48 29.77 5.65
CA ALA A 97 6.30 28.73 6.28
C ALA A 97 5.53 27.42 6.52
N SER A 98 4.24 27.50 6.86
CA SER A 98 3.36 26.34 7.01
C SER A 98 3.27 25.47 5.76
N ILE A 99 3.18 26.10 4.59
CA ILE A 99 3.16 25.38 3.30
C ILE A 99 4.51 24.71 3.03
N ARG A 100 5.63 25.40 3.32
CA ARG A 100 6.97 24.79 3.20
C ARG A 100 7.16 23.60 4.13
N MET A 101 6.63 23.64 5.35
CA MET A 101 6.65 22.49 6.26
C MET A 101 5.88 21.30 5.69
N VAL A 102 4.68 21.52 5.12
CA VAL A 102 3.90 20.48 4.45
C VAL A 102 4.64 19.83 3.28
N VAL A 103 5.36 20.62 2.48
CA VAL A 103 6.19 20.08 1.39
C VAL A 103 7.28 19.18 1.95
N ARG A 104 7.99 19.63 2.99
CA ARG A 104 9.07 18.86 3.62
C ARG A 104 8.55 17.56 4.23
N GLU A 105 7.44 17.64 4.96
CA GLU A 105 6.74 16.48 5.51
C GLU A 105 6.36 15.50 4.40
N PHE A 106 5.78 15.99 3.30
CA PHE A 106 5.43 15.15 2.15
C PHE A 106 6.66 14.45 1.53
N THR A 107 7.78 15.14 1.36
CA THR A 107 9.02 14.52 0.85
C THR A 107 9.60 13.49 1.82
N GLN A 108 9.48 13.72 3.13
CA GLN A 108 9.90 12.76 4.15
C GLN A 108 8.95 11.56 4.25
N MET A 109 7.67 11.75 3.91
CA MET A 109 6.61 10.76 4.00
C MET A 109 6.30 10.08 2.66
N THR A 110 7.11 10.28 1.62
CA THR A 110 6.96 9.56 0.33
C THR A 110 8.31 9.09 -0.18
N ILE A 111 8.32 8.19 -1.17
CA ILE A 111 9.56 7.68 -1.78
C ILE A 111 9.63 8.14 -3.22
N GLY A 112 10.70 8.88 -3.57
CA GLY A 112 10.98 9.34 -4.93
C GLY A 112 10.90 10.87 -5.13
N PRO A 113 9.83 11.56 -4.70
CA PRO A 113 9.71 13.01 -4.88
C PRO A 113 10.75 13.79 -4.09
N GLU A 114 11.51 14.63 -4.81
CA GLU A 114 12.49 15.55 -4.23
C GLU A 114 12.25 16.99 -4.71
N VAL A 115 12.56 17.96 -3.85
CA VAL A 115 12.52 19.39 -4.20
C VAL A 115 13.72 19.69 -5.11
N VAL A 116 13.45 20.05 -6.36
CA VAL A 116 14.48 20.38 -7.35
C VAL A 116 14.65 21.87 -7.58
N GLU A 117 13.59 22.66 -7.34
CA GLU A 117 13.62 24.11 -7.43
C GLU A 117 12.75 24.72 -6.31
N GLU A 118 13.25 25.74 -5.65
CA GLU A 118 12.53 26.51 -4.63
C GLU A 118 12.83 28.00 -4.80
N THR A 119 11.77 28.81 -4.87
CA THR A 119 11.81 30.27 -4.87
C THR A 119 10.89 30.79 -3.77
N ASP A 120 10.83 32.12 -3.58
CA ASP A 120 9.88 32.71 -2.63
C ASP A 120 8.41 32.46 -3.00
N THR A 121 8.10 32.18 -4.27
CA THR A 121 6.73 32.06 -4.79
C THR A 121 6.43 30.70 -5.44
N SER A 122 7.41 29.80 -5.53
CA SER A 122 7.22 28.49 -6.15
C SER A 122 8.09 27.39 -5.53
N VAL A 123 7.58 26.16 -5.52
CA VAL A 123 8.33 24.94 -5.22
C VAL A 123 8.05 23.92 -6.32
N LEU A 124 9.08 23.29 -6.86
CA LEU A 124 8.98 22.21 -7.83
C LEU A 124 9.49 20.91 -7.24
N LEU A 125 8.63 19.91 -7.20
CA LEU A 125 8.95 18.53 -6.83
C LEU A 125 9.08 17.70 -8.11
N LYS A 126 10.12 16.88 -8.21
CA LYS A 126 10.26 15.86 -9.26
C LYS A 126 10.41 14.49 -8.64
N ASP A 127 9.73 13.51 -9.22
CA ASP A 127 9.93 12.11 -8.88
C ASP A 127 11.24 11.62 -9.50
N LEU A 128 12.15 11.20 -8.64
CA LEU A 128 13.45 10.65 -9.04
C LEU A 128 13.46 9.11 -9.00
N LEU A 129 12.34 8.47 -8.62
CA LEU A 129 12.27 7.02 -8.53
C LEU A 129 12.04 6.38 -9.89
N ASN A 130 12.80 5.33 -10.18
CA ASN A 130 12.51 4.40 -11.27
C ASN A 130 11.59 3.28 -10.77
N PRO A 131 10.35 3.15 -11.28
CA PRO A 131 9.40 2.13 -10.81
C PRO A 131 9.91 0.68 -10.94
N ALA A 132 10.85 0.41 -11.84
CA ALA A 132 11.43 -0.93 -12.04
C ALA A 132 12.41 -1.35 -10.92
N GLU A 133 12.90 -0.41 -10.11
CA GLU A 133 13.92 -0.69 -9.09
C GLU A 133 13.33 -1.18 -7.76
N MET A 134 12.00 -1.13 -7.59
CA MET A 134 11.31 -1.59 -6.38
C MET A 134 10.19 -2.58 -6.70
N PRO A 135 10.49 -3.89 -6.76
CA PRO A 135 9.50 -4.93 -6.97
C PRO A 135 8.44 -4.96 -5.85
N PHE A 136 7.20 -5.24 -6.26
CA PHE A 136 6.02 -5.35 -5.40
C PHE A 136 6.24 -6.33 -4.23
N GLU A 137 6.70 -7.54 -4.53
CA GLU A 137 6.96 -8.59 -3.53
C GLU A 137 7.99 -8.16 -2.46
N ASN A 138 9.06 -7.49 -2.88
CA ASN A 138 10.10 -7.04 -1.95
C ASN A 138 9.55 -5.97 -1.01
N THR A 139 8.66 -5.11 -1.51
CA THR A 139 8.00 -4.10 -0.69
C THR A 139 7.09 -4.75 0.35
N ILE A 140 6.30 -5.76 -0.03
CA ILE A 140 5.50 -6.55 0.93
C ILE A 140 6.37 -7.23 1.99
N LYS A 141 7.47 -7.89 1.59
CA LYS A 141 8.40 -8.53 2.55
C LYS A 141 8.93 -7.53 3.58
N ARG A 142 9.29 -6.31 3.13
CA ARG A 142 9.76 -5.24 4.01
C ARG A 142 8.67 -4.78 4.96
N MET A 143 7.45 -4.52 4.47
CA MET A 143 6.32 -4.13 5.32
C MET A 143 6.03 -5.21 6.38
N TYR A 144 6.00 -6.48 5.98
CA TYR A 144 5.82 -7.61 6.90
C TYR A 144 6.87 -7.62 8.03
N VAL A 145 8.16 -7.52 7.69
CA VAL A 145 9.23 -7.53 8.71
C VAL A 145 9.10 -6.35 9.68
N ILE A 146 8.80 -5.15 9.18
CA ILE A 146 8.63 -3.95 10.01
C ILE A 146 7.44 -4.15 10.97
N VAL A 147 6.26 -4.49 10.43
CA VAL A 147 5.03 -4.63 11.22
C VAL A 147 5.14 -5.78 12.23
N LYS A 148 5.75 -6.90 11.84
CA LYS A 148 6.03 -8.02 12.76
C LYS A 148 6.82 -7.55 13.98
N ASN A 149 7.91 -6.81 13.75
CA ASN A 149 8.74 -6.30 14.83
C ASN A 149 8.02 -5.22 15.65
N MET A 150 7.26 -4.32 15.02
CA MET A 150 6.42 -3.35 15.75
C MET A 150 5.46 -4.03 16.70
N TYR A 151 4.83 -5.14 16.27
CA TYR A 151 3.88 -5.88 17.07
C TYR A 151 4.55 -6.62 18.24
N MET A 152 5.72 -7.24 18.01
CA MET A 152 6.53 -7.84 19.08
C MET A 152 6.98 -6.80 20.10
N ASP A 153 7.39 -5.62 19.63
CA ASP A 153 7.84 -4.53 20.49
C ASP A 153 6.67 -3.90 21.27
N ALA A 154 5.45 -3.87 20.72
CA ALA A 154 4.27 -3.44 21.45
C ALA A 154 3.97 -4.33 22.67
N LEU A 155 4.12 -5.66 22.53
CA LEU A 155 4.04 -6.59 23.65
C LEU A 155 5.17 -6.33 24.67
N ALA A 156 6.41 -6.15 24.20
CA ALA A 156 7.55 -5.87 25.08
C ALA A 156 7.39 -4.54 25.85
N VAL A 157 6.75 -3.53 25.26
CA VAL A 157 6.40 -2.28 25.94
C VAL A 157 5.39 -2.52 27.06
N LEU A 158 4.39 -3.37 26.85
CA LEU A 158 3.45 -3.73 27.92
C LEU A 158 4.15 -4.42 29.10
N GLU A 159 5.14 -5.27 28.82
CA GLU A 159 5.90 -5.99 29.86
C GLU A 159 6.86 -5.09 30.62
N SER A 160 7.51 -4.14 29.93
CA SER A 160 8.63 -3.37 30.48
C SER A 160 8.32 -1.91 30.81
N GLY A 161 7.21 -1.36 30.30
CA GLY A 161 6.90 0.07 30.37
C GLY A 161 7.89 0.97 29.62
N ASN A 162 8.65 0.42 28.66
CA ASN A 162 9.72 1.16 27.97
C ASN A 162 9.17 2.18 26.96
N GLY A 163 9.05 3.44 27.40
CA GLY A 163 8.57 4.54 26.55
C GLY A 163 9.47 4.87 25.34
N THR A 164 10.77 4.53 25.38
CA THR A 164 11.65 4.73 24.21
C THR A 164 11.30 3.73 23.10
N LEU A 165 11.05 2.48 23.48
CA LEU A 165 10.59 1.45 22.54
C LEU A 165 9.20 1.79 21.99
N ALA A 166 8.33 2.36 22.82
CA ALA A 166 7.02 2.84 22.38
C ALA A 166 7.10 3.90 21.28
N HIS A 167 7.96 4.91 21.46
CA HIS A 167 8.17 5.95 20.46
C HIS A 167 8.76 5.37 19.15
N ASP A 168 9.64 4.38 19.26
CA ASP A 168 10.22 3.71 18.09
C ASP A 168 9.18 2.90 17.28
N VAL A 169 8.21 2.26 17.94
CA VAL A 169 7.07 1.62 17.26
C VAL A 169 6.26 2.65 16.46
N VAL A 170 5.93 3.79 17.07
CA VAL A 170 5.20 4.89 16.38
C VAL A 170 5.99 5.44 15.20
N ALA A 171 7.31 5.58 15.34
CA ALA A 171 8.14 6.09 14.26
C ALA A 171 8.18 5.15 13.04
N ARG A 172 8.28 3.83 13.27
CA ARG A 172 8.31 2.79 12.23
C ARG A 172 7.01 2.66 11.45
N ASP A 173 5.89 3.08 12.02
CA ASP A 173 4.59 3.11 11.34
C ASP A 173 4.63 3.99 10.08
N ASN A 174 5.33 5.14 10.16
CA ASN A 174 5.54 6.01 8.99
C ASN A 174 6.31 5.29 7.86
N ASP A 175 7.20 4.36 8.18
CA ASP A 175 7.90 3.57 7.16
C ASP A 175 6.95 2.59 6.46
N VAL A 176 5.99 2.02 7.20
CA VAL A 176 4.95 1.14 6.65
C VAL A 176 4.03 1.94 5.73
N ASP A 177 3.58 3.13 6.17
CA ASP A 177 2.78 4.06 5.36
C ASP A 177 3.45 4.43 4.05
N ARG A 178 4.74 4.79 4.11
CA ARG A 178 5.55 5.12 2.93
C ARG A 178 5.59 4.00 1.92
N LEU A 179 5.80 2.77 2.39
CA LEU A 179 5.83 1.58 1.52
C LEU A 179 4.44 1.29 0.94
N HIS A 180 3.37 1.45 1.72
CA HIS A 180 2.00 1.31 1.23
C HIS A 180 1.66 2.34 0.14
N TRP A 181 1.97 3.63 0.36
CA TRP A 181 1.70 4.66 -0.65
C TRP A 181 2.54 4.48 -1.91
N LEU A 182 3.76 3.98 -1.79
CA LEU A 182 4.57 3.60 -2.94
C LEU A 182 3.87 2.50 -3.77
N LEU A 183 3.37 1.45 -3.14
CA LEU A 183 2.62 0.40 -3.82
C LEU A 183 1.34 0.97 -4.46
N ALA A 184 0.61 1.83 -3.77
CA ALA A 184 -0.57 2.51 -4.30
C ALA A 184 -0.26 3.33 -5.57
N ARG A 185 0.88 4.04 -5.57
CA ARG A 185 1.39 4.80 -6.71
C ARG A 185 1.76 3.87 -7.86
N GLN A 186 2.56 2.84 -7.61
CA GLN A 186 3.00 1.90 -8.64
C GLN A 186 1.79 1.20 -9.28
N THR A 187 0.83 0.75 -8.48
CA THR A 187 -0.44 0.18 -8.96
C THR A 187 -1.18 1.15 -9.87
N ASN A 188 -1.33 2.42 -9.48
CA ASN A 188 -1.98 3.43 -10.32
C ASN A 188 -1.25 3.69 -11.64
N ILE A 189 0.08 3.70 -11.65
CA ILE A 189 0.87 3.93 -12.86
C ILE A 189 0.72 2.72 -13.80
N ILE A 190 0.82 1.50 -13.27
CA ILE A 190 0.74 0.26 -14.04
C ILE A 190 -0.65 0.07 -14.65
N LEU A 191 -1.72 0.29 -13.87
CA LEU A 191 -3.09 0.15 -14.35
C LEU A 191 -3.45 1.18 -15.45
N LYS A 192 -2.75 2.31 -15.50
CA LYS A 192 -2.91 3.32 -16.56
C LYS A 192 -1.99 3.09 -17.76
N ASN A 193 -0.99 2.22 -17.63
CA ASN A 193 0.01 1.99 -18.66
C ASN A 193 0.32 0.49 -18.82
N ALA A 194 -0.40 -0.15 -19.76
CA ALA A 194 -0.24 -1.56 -20.08
C ALA A 194 1.18 -1.94 -20.58
N SER A 195 1.95 -1.00 -21.14
CA SER A 195 3.33 -1.27 -21.56
C SER A 195 4.26 -1.40 -20.36
N LEU A 196 4.03 -0.61 -19.30
CA LEU A 196 4.82 -0.68 -18.07
C LEU A 196 4.56 -1.99 -17.30
N ALA A 197 3.29 -2.43 -17.21
CA ALA A 197 2.93 -3.72 -16.61
C ALA A 197 3.77 -4.87 -17.19
N ARG A 198 3.87 -4.88 -18.52
CA ARG A 198 4.64 -5.85 -19.29
C ARG A 198 6.14 -5.74 -19.05
N LYS A 199 6.69 -4.53 -19.03
CA LYS A 199 8.12 -4.30 -18.77
C LYS A 199 8.53 -4.78 -17.38
N MET A 200 7.64 -4.68 -16.40
CA MET A 200 7.86 -5.19 -15.06
C MET A 200 7.61 -6.70 -14.93
N GLY A 201 7.03 -7.34 -15.95
CA GLY A 201 6.72 -8.77 -15.94
C GLY A 201 5.62 -9.14 -14.93
N VAL A 202 4.74 -8.22 -14.56
CA VAL A 202 3.70 -8.45 -13.54
C VAL A 202 2.31 -8.37 -14.17
N ALA A 203 1.47 -9.35 -13.87
CA ALA A 203 0.07 -9.35 -14.29
C ALA A 203 -0.74 -8.26 -13.54
N PRO A 204 -1.70 -7.58 -14.19
CA PRO A 204 -2.55 -6.59 -13.52
C PRO A 204 -3.29 -7.12 -12.28
N SER A 205 -3.73 -8.39 -12.29
CA SER A 205 -4.36 -9.05 -11.14
C SER A 205 -3.42 -9.08 -9.94
N VAL A 206 -2.19 -9.55 -10.14
CA VAL A 206 -1.13 -9.59 -9.11
C VAL A 206 -0.86 -8.19 -8.52
N VAL A 207 -0.86 -7.15 -9.36
CA VAL A 207 -0.65 -5.76 -8.92
C VAL A 207 -1.78 -5.29 -7.98
N VAL A 208 -3.04 -5.54 -8.34
CA VAL A 208 -4.20 -5.17 -7.52
C VAL A 208 -4.20 -5.94 -6.19
N ASN A 209 -3.97 -7.24 -6.24
CA ASN A 209 -3.96 -8.08 -5.05
C ASN A 209 -2.81 -7.71 -4.10
N THR A 210 -1.62 -7.41 -4.63
CA THR A 210 -0.52 -6.93 -3.80
C THR A 210 -0.84 -5.59 -3.14
N TYR A 211 -1.51 -4.68 -3.85
CA TYR A 211 -1.97 -3.42 -3.27
C TYR A 211 -2.96 -3.65 -2.11
N ILE A 212 -3.93 -4.56 -2.28
CA ILE A 212 -4.88 -4.92 -1.22
C ILE A 212 -4.12 -5.46 0.01
N ILE A 213 -3.23 -6.43 -0.19
CA ILE A 213 -2.43 -7.02 0.90
C ILE A 213 -1.59 -5.94 1.61
N SER A 214 -1.01 -5.00 0.87
CA SER A 214 -0.24 -3.91 1.49
C SER A 214 -1.09 -3.02 2.41
N ARG A 215 -2.34 -2.74 2.03
CA ARG A 215 -3.27 -1.99 2.87
C ARG A 215 -3.63 -2.78 4.13
N ILE A 216 -3.75 -4.09 4.03
CA ILE A 216 -4.04 -4.94 5.18
C ILE A 216 -2.84 -4.96 6.14
N ILE A 217 -1.61 -5.08 5.64
CA ILE A 217 -0.39 -5.01 6.45
C ILE A 217 -0.27 -3.65 7.16
N GLU A 218 -0.56 -2.54 6.47
CA GLU A 218 -0.56 -1.20 7.07
C GLU A 218 -1.58 -1.08 8.21
N ARG A 219 -2.79 -1.62 8.04
CA ARG A 219 -3.77 -1.68 9.14
C ARG A 219 -3.32 -2.50 10.34
N ILE A 220 -2.53 -3.56 10.13
CA ILE A 220 -1.93 -4.31 11.24
C ILE A 220 -0.89 -3.43 11.97
N GLY A 221 -0.10 -2.64 11.22
CA GLY A 221 0.80 -1.61 11.75
C GLY A 221 0.08 -0.58 12.63
N ASP A 222 -1.04 -0.01 12.14
CA ASP A 222 -1.91 0.90 12.91
C ASP A 222 -2.31 0.29 14.26
N HIS A 223 -2.64 -1.00 14.27
CA HIS A 223 -3.04 -1.70 15.48
C HIS A 223 -1.87 -1.98 16.43
N ALA A 224 -0.65 -2.15 15.92
CA ALA A 224 0.56 -2.19 16.75
C ALA A 224 0.82 -0.83 17.43
N VAL A 225 0.60 0.29 16.73
CA VAL A 225 0.66 1.63 17.33
C VAL A 225 -0.41 1.79 18.41
N ARG A 226 -1.66 1.45 18.12
CA ARG A 226 -2.74 1.52 19.13
C ARG A 226 -2.46 0.60 20.32
N TYR A 227 -1.88 -0.58 20.10
CA TYR A 227 -1.45 -1.45 21.19
C TYR A 227 -0.45 -0.68 22.06
N VAL A 228 0.64 -0.18 21.49
CA VAL A 228 1.72 0.43 22.27
C VAL A 228 1.27 1.69 23.04
N GLU A 229 0.39 2.50 22.45
CA GLU A 229 -0.21 3.65 23.11
C GLU A 229 -1.05 3.28 24.34
N GLN A 230 -1.71 2.13 24.31
CA GLN A 230 -2.52 1.64 25.42
C GLN A 230 -1.65 0.92 26.45
N ALA A 231 -0.64 0.18 26.01
CA ALA A 231 0.35 -0.42 26.89
C ALA A 231 1.03 0.62 27.78
N MET A 232 1.37 1.81 27.24
CA MET A 232 1.94 2.91 28.01
C MET A 232 1.00 3.54 29.06
N LYS A 233 -0.31 3.26 28.98
CA LYS A 233 -1.30 3.71 29.98
C LYS A 233 -1.46 2.70 31.12
N VAL A 234 -0.99 1.47 30.95
CA VAL A 234 -1.00 0.45 32.00
C VAL A 234 0.12 0.78 33.00
N PRO A 235 -0.18 0.99 34.29
CA PRO A 235 0.84 1.26 35.30
C PRO A 235 1.82 0.09 35.41
N GLY A 236 3.13 0.40 35.51
CA GLY A 236 4.16 -0.63 35.69
C GLY A 236 3.90 -1.52 36.91
N GLY A 237 3.89 -2.84 36.71
CA GLY A 237 3.56 -3.83 37.74
C GLY A 237 2.05 -4.03 38.00
N GLY A 238 1.18 -3.46 37.16
CA GLY A 238 -0.28 -3.47 37.35
C GLY A 238 -1.04 -4.71 36.84
N LEU A 239 -0.36 -5.64 36.17
CA LEU A 239 -0.97 -6.88 35.66
C LEU A 239 -0.49 -8.07 36.47
N ASP A 240 -1.44 -8.94 36.85
CA ASP A 240 -1.10 -10.23 37.43
C ASP A 240 -0.46 -11.15 36.37
N PRO A 241 0.31 -12.16 36.79
CA PRO A 241 1.00 -13.06 35.87
C PRO A 241 0.08 -13.83 34.92
N GLU A 242 -1.16 -14.13 35.34
CA GLU A 242 -2.10 -14.91 34.54
C GLU A 242 -2.65 -14.06 33.39
N THR A 243 -3.09 -12.82 33.68
CA THR A 243 -3.52 -11.86 32.64
C THR A 243 -2.41 -11.58 31.64
N MET A 244 -1.16 -11.39 32.10
CA MET A 244 -0.02 -11.18 31.21
C MET A 244 0.24 -12.38 30.30
N GLU A 245 0.11 -13.61 30.82
CA GLU A 245 0.30 -14.83 30.02
C GLU A 245 -0.83 -15.05 29.00
N THR A 246 -2.08 -14.71 29.34
CA THR A 246 -3.18 -14.71 28.36
C THR A 246 -2.91 -13.71 27.23
N ILE A 247 -2.40 -12.51 27.56
CA ILE A 247 -2.03 -11.50 26.55
C ILE A 247 -0.87 -11.98 25.67
N ARG A 248 0.16 -12.61 26.27
CA ARG A 248 1.28 -13.21 25.53
C ARG A 248 0.79 -14.26 24.55
N THR A 249 -0.09 -15.16 25.01
CA THR A 249 -0.65 -16.25 24.21
C THR A 249 -1.46 -15.70 23.04
N ALA A 250 -2.36 -14.75 23.28
CA ALA A 250 -3.14 -14.12 22.21
C ALA A 250 -2.26 -13.35 21.22
N SER A 251 -1.26 -12.61 21.70
CA SER A 251 -0.32 -11.85 20.86
C SER A 251 0.50 -12.78 19.97
N ALA A 252 1.03 -13.88 20.53
CA ALA A 252 1.77 -14.89 19.78
C ALA A 252 0.89 -15.60 18.74
N HIS A 253 -0.36 -15.91 19.09
CA HIS A 253 -1.30 -16.53 18.17
C HIS A 253 -1.67 -15.59 17.01
N SER A 254 -1.97 -14.32 17.30
CA SER A 254 -2.20 -13.30 16.26
C SER A 254 -1.00 -13.14 15.32
N LEU A 255 0.22 -13.11 15.88
CA LEU A 255 1.45 -13.03 15.09
C LEU A 255 1.67 -14.27 14.23
N SER A 256 1.31 -15.46 14.73
CA SER A 256 1.35 -16.70 13.97
C SER A 256 0.39 -16.66 12.78
N ILE A 257 -0.83 -16.14 12.95
CA ILE A 257 -1.78 -15.97 11.84
C ILE A 257 -1.19 -15.03 10.79
N PHE A 258 -0.55 -13.93 11.22
CA PHE A 258 0.11 -13.00 10.32
C PHE A 258 1.28 -13.65 9.55
N ASP A 259 2.20 -14.31 10.24
CA ASP A 259 3.32 -15.03 9.62
C ASP A 259 2.84 -16.05 8.58
N ARG A 260 1.86 -16.89 8.95
CA ARG A 260 1.29 -17.93 8.08
C ARG A 260 0.61 -17.32 6.86
N SER A 261 -0.11 -16.20 7.02
CA SER A 261 -0.76 -15.51 5.89
C SER A 261 0.25 -15.03 4.84
N ILE A 262 1.36 -14.46 5.28
CA ILE A 262 2.45 -13.98 4.40
C ILE A 262 3.19 -15.15 3.75
N VAL A 263 3.44 -16.22 4.49
CA VAL A 263 4.05 -17.45 3.94
C VAL A 263 3.16 -18.07 2.87
N SER A 264 1.85 -18.18 3.11
CA SER A 264 0.88 -18.70 2.14
C SER A 264 0.82 -17.86 0.88
N PHE A 265 0.87 -16.53 1.01
CA PHE A 265 0.92 -15.61 -0.13
C PHE A 265 2.14 -15.89 -1.02
N PHE A 266 3.35 -15.96 -0.45
CA PHE A 266 4.56 -16.20 -1.24
C PHE A 266 4.68 -17.63 -1.77
N LYS A 267 4.10 -18.62 -1.09
CA LYS A 267 4.14 -20.03 -1.50
C LYS A 267 2.96 -20.45 -2.36
N ALA A 268 1.99 -19.57 -2.61
CA ALA A 268 0.77 -19.90 -3.33
C ALA A 268 0.03 -21.12 -2.71
N ASP A 269 -0.12 -21.13 -1.38
CA ASP A 269 -0.69 -22.26 -0.63
C ASP A 269 -2.14 -22.01 -0.18
N ILE A 270 -3.09 -22.56 -0.94
CA ILE A 270 -4.54 -22.50 -0.64
C ILE A 270 -4.87 -23.25 0.66
N ARG A 271 -4.26 -24.41 0.90
CA ARG A 271 -4.61 -25.26 2.05
C ARG A 271 -4.16 -24.61 3.34
N GLU A 272 -2.95 -24.07 3.35
CA GLU A 272 -2.43 -23.33 4.50
C GLU A 272 -3.23 -22.05 4.73
N SER A 273 -3.66 -21.35 3.68
CA SER A 273 -4.55 -20.18 3.81
C SER A 273 -5.88 -20.56 4.49
N HIS A 274 -6.51 -21.66 4.08
CA HIS A 274 -7.75 -22.13 4.70
C HIS A 274 -7.58 -22.46 6.18
N THR A 275 -6.57 -23.25 6.56
CA THR A 275 -6.35 -23.61 7.97
C THR A 275 -5.95 -22.40 8.81
N ASN A 276 -5.33 -21.39 8.21
CA ASN A 276 -4.97 -20.15 8.88
C ASN A 276 -6.20 -19.27 9.19
N ILE A 277 -7.17 -19.20 8.28
CA ILE A 277 -8.45 -18.50 8.52
C ILE A 277 -9.18 -19.11 9.72
N GLU A 278 -9.20 -20.45 9.85
CA GLU A 278 -9.83 -21.14 10.99
C GLU A 278 -9.18 -20.78 12.34
N GLN A 279 -7.93 -20.30 12.35
CA GLN A 279 -7.26 -19.88 13.58
C GLN A 279 -7.81 -18.56 14.15
N VAL A 280 -8.50 -17.75 13.35
CA VAL A 280 -9.06 -16.46 13.79
C VAL A 280 -10.13 -16.69 14.87
N GLU A 281 -10.98 -17.70 14.72
CA GLU A 281 -11.97 -18.05 15.76
C GLU A 281 -11.31 -18.43 17.09
N HIS A 282 -10.14 -19.07 17.03
CA HIS A 282 -9.37 -19.37 18.25
C HIS A 282 -8.81 -18.10 18.89
N LEU A 283 -8.30 -17.16 18.08
CA LEU A 283 -7.81 -15.87 18.55
C LEU A 283 -8.90 -15.07 19.25
N GLU A 284 -10.11 -15.04 18.69
CA GLU A 284 -11.25 -14.33 19.27
C GLU A 284 -11.54 -14.81 20.69
N ARG A 285 -11.52 -16.13 20.93
CA ARG A 285 -11.69 -16.71 22.26
C ARG A 285 -10.61 -16.25 23.25
N LEU A 286 -9.34 -16.23 22.81
CA LEU A 286 -8.24 -15.74 23.64
C LEU A 286 -8.41 -14.25 24.00
N CYS A 287 -8.81 -13.43 23.03
CA CYS A 287 -9.05 -11.99 23.25
C CYS A 287 -10.26 -11.73 24.16
N GLN A 288 -11.26 -12.59 24.10
CA GLN A 288 -12.43 -12.53 24.97
C GLN A 288 -12.09 -12.92 26.42
N GLU A 289 -11.13 -13.82 26.61
CA GLU A 289 -10.58 -14.13 27.94
C GLU A 289 -9.86 -12.90 28.52
N ILE A 290 -9.00 -12.22 27.75
CA ILE A 290 -8.35 -10.96 28.18
C ILE A 290 -9.40 -9.93 28.59
N THR A 291 -10.45 -9.79 27.78
CA THR A 291 -11.57 -8.86 28.07
C THR A 291 -12.29 -9.23 29.36
N SER A 292 -12.51 -10.51 29.63
CA SER A 292 -13.15 -10.97 30.87
C SER A 292 -12.27 -10.67 32.08
N ARG A 293 -10.98 -11.01 32.03
CA ARG A 293 -10.00 -10.71 33.09
C ARG A 293 -9.85 -9.22 33.35
N SER A 294 -9.95 -8.39 32.31
CA SER A 294 -9.88 -6.93 32.45
C SER A 294 -10.91 -6.35 33.45
N MET A 295 -12.05 -7.04 33.65
CA MET A 295 -13.10 -6.61 34.59
C MET A 295 -12.70 -6.73 36.06
N GLU A 296 -11.66 -7.51 36.36
CA GLU A 296 -11.11 -7.68 37.71
C GLU A 296 -10.20 -6.53 38.12
N HIS A 297 -9.84 -5.65 37.16
CA HIS A 297 -8.98 -4.49 37.39
C HIS A 297 -9.77 -3.18 37.48
N PRO A 298 -9.21 -2.15 38.13
CA PRO A 298 -9.78 -0.79 38.11
C PRO A 298 -9.93 -0.24 36.68
N PRO A 299 -10.87 0.69 36.43
CA PRO A 299 -11.10 1.27 35.10
C PRO A 299 -9.86 1.78 34.38
N GLU A 300 -8.89 2.32 35.12
CA GLU A 300 -7.62 2.87 34.62
C GLU A 300 -6.74 1.80 33.95
N VAL A 301 -6.88 0.53 34.33
CA VAL A 301 -6.16 -0.62 33.76
C VAL A 301 -7.08 -1.41 32.82
N ALA A 302 -8.35 -1.59 33.21
CA ALA A 302 -9.32 -2.34 32.45
C ALA A 302 -9.55 -1.75 31.04
N VAL A 303 -9.63 -0.42 30.93
CA VAL A 303 -9.87 0.25 29.64
C VAL A 303 -8.71 0.04 28.66
N PRO A 304 -7.42 0.32 29.02
CA PRO A 304 -6.29 -0.02 28.17
C PRO A 304 -6.22 -1.50 27.78
N LEU A 305 -6.46 -2.42 28.71
CA LEU A 305 -6.44 -3.86 28.44
C LEU A 305 -7.46 -4.28 27.37
N ARG A 306 -8.66 -3.70 27.39
CA ARG A 306 -9.69 -3.96 26.38
C ARG A 306 -9.27 -3.45 25.00
N TYR A 307 -8.62 -2.29 24.92
CA TYR A 307 -8.08 -1.79 23.65
C TYR A 307 -6.89 -2.62 23.15
N ILE A 308 -6.06 -3.15 24.05
CA ILE A 308 -4.98 -4.08 23.70
C ILE A 308 -5.57 -5.38 23.12
N ALA A 309 -6.54 -5.99 23.80
CA ALA A 309 -7.25 -7.16 23.30
C ALA A 309 -7.90 -6.91 21.94
N GLU A 310 -8.49 -5.74 21.75
CA GLU A 310 -9.06 -5.33 20.46
C GLU A 310 -7.98 -5.22 19.37
N SER A 311 -6.86 -4.55 19.63
CA SER A 311 -5.76 -4.47 18.67
C SER A 311 -5.20 -5.83 18.31
N ILE A 312 -5.10 -6.75 19.28
CA ILE A 312 -4.65 -8.12 19.03
C ILE A 312 -5.61 -8.86 18.11
N ARG A 313 -6.90 -8.82 18.43
CA ARG A 313 -7.95 -9.45 17.62
C ARG A 313 -7.96 -8.91 16.20
N ARG A 314 -7.96 -7.58 16.04
CA ARG A 314 -7.99 -6.92 14.72
C ARG A 314 -6.77 -7.24 13.88
N ALA A 315 -5.58 -7.33 14.48
CA ALA A 315 -4.38 -7.73 13.77
C ALA A 315 -4.49 -9.15 13.19
N GLY A 316 -5.01 -10.11 13.97
CA GLY A 316 -5.23 -11.47 13.50
C GLY A 316 -6.37 -11.62 12.48
N GLU A 317 -7.46 -10.87 12.64
CA GLU A 317 -8.54 -10.80 11.64
C GLU A 317 -8.04 -10.28 10.30
N TYR A 318 -7.29 -9.17 10.31
CA TYR A 318 -6.66 -8.63 9.12
C TYR A 318 -5.66 -9.62 8.50
N ALA A 319 -4.89 -10.35 9.31
CA ALA A 319 -4.06 -11.42 8.79
C ALA A 319 -4.87 -12.56 8.14
N GLY A 320 -6.05 -12.87 8.68
CA GLY A 320 -7.04 -13.76 8.04
C GLY A 320 -7.48 -13.26 6.67
N ASP A 321 -7.78 -11.96 6.54
CA ASP A 321 -8.14 -11.33 5.25
C ASP A 321 -7.04 -11.52 4.19
N ILE A 322 -5.75 -11.52 4.58
CA ILE A 322 -4.64 -11.83 3.66
C ILE A 322 -4.78 -13.26 3.14
N SER A 323 -5.02 -14.24 4.03
CA SER A 323 -5.25 -15.62 3.63
C SER A 323 -6.47 -15.78 2.71
N GLU A 324 -7.55 -15.05 2.93
CA GLU A 324 -8.70 -15.04 2.01
C GLU A 324 -8.33 -14.49 0.63
N ASN A 325 -7.57 -13.38 0.59
CA ASN A 325 -7.06 -12.82 -0.66
C ASN A 325 -6.19 -13.82 -1.42
N VAL A 326 -5.34 -14.59 -0.71
CA VAL A 326 -4.53 -15.66 -1.33
C VAL A 326 -5.40 -16.73 -1.97
N ILE A 327 -6.48 -17.17 -1.31
CA ILE A 327 -7.41 -18.14 -1.89
C ILE A 327 -8.06 -17.57 -3.15
N ASN A 328 -8.55 -16.32 -3.08
CA ASN A 328 -9.19 -15.65 -4.23
C ASN A 328 -8.25 -15.57 -5.44
N MET A 329 -6.98 -15.18 -5.22
CA MET A 329 -5.95 -15.15 -6.25
C MET A 329 -5.75 -16.51 -6.93
N LEU A 330 -5.58 -17.55 -6.12
CA LEU A 330 -5.17 -18.86 -6.62
C LEU A 330 -6.31 -19.66 -7.25
N VAL A 331 -7.56 -19.35 -6.90
CA VAL A 331 -8.73 -19.91 -7.59
C VAL A 331 -8.89 -19.29 -8.98
N GLU A 332 -8.64 -17.98 -9.12
CA GLU A 332 -8.68 -17.29 -10.42
C GLU A 332 -7.63 -17.84 -11.39
N ASP A 333 -6.40 -18.11 -10.91
CA ASP A 333 -5.29 -18.61 -11.73
C ASP A 333 -5.42 -20.09 -12.15
N ARG A 334 -6.34 -20.86 -11.56
CA ARG A 334 -6.49 -22.32 -11.78
C ARG A 334 -7.64 -22.70 -12.73
N ILE A 335 -8.33 -21.72 -13.32
CA ILE A 335 -9.41 -21.92 -14.30
C ILE A 335 -8.87 -21.64 -15.71
#